data_AF-A0ABD1U570-F1
#
_entry.id   AF-A0ABD1U570-F1
#
_cell.length_a   1.000
_cell.length_b   1.000
_cell.length_c   1.000
_cell.angle_alpha   90.00
_cell.angle_beta   90.00
_cell.angle_gamma   90.00
#
_symmetry.space_group_name_H-M   'P 1'
#
loop_
_entity.id
_entity.type
_entity.pdbx_description
1 polymer ?
#
loop_
_entity_poly.entity_id
_entity_poly.type
_entity_poly.pdbx_seq_one_letter_code
_entity_poly.pdbx_strand_id
1 'polypeptide(L)'
;MMSGVNVIKSRGQICKPVHLDSANSDYELPKFEVLRKMPTAHRATKEQVTKYEKAIQVMRDLDTSDLQDLRGFTQQANFHCAYCNGAHDQVGFNDLDLQVHNSWLFFPFHMWYLYFYERILGKLINDPTFALPFWNWDNPKGMILPPIFDNPAHLYTMQSEIQTITTLPLLI
;
A
#
# COMPACT_ATOMS: atom_id res chain seq x y z
N MET A 1 -16.85 -4.77 42.98
CA MET A 1 -16.55 -3.60 42.14
C MET A 1 -15.09 -3.72 41.72
N MET A 2 -14.82 -4.35 40.58
CA MET A 2 -13.45 -4.48 40.07
C MET A 2 -13.14 -3.23 39.24
N SER A 3 -12.12 -2.52 39.71
CA SER A 3 -11.51 -1.35 39.07
C SER A 3 -11.18 -1.68 37.62
N GLY A 4 -11.75 -0.90 36.70
CA GLY A 4 -11.44 -0.96 35.29
C GLY A 4 -9.97 -0.63 35.09
N VAL A 5 -9.24 -1.59 34.52
CA VAL A 5 -7.92 -1.34 33.96
C VAL A 5 -8.12 -0.32 32.85
N ASN A 6 -7.68 0.92 33.10
CA ASN A 6 -7.52 1.91 32.04
C ASN A 6 -6.48 1.36 31.06
N VAL A 7 -6.96 0.71 30.00
CA VAL A 7 -6.14 0.44 28.83
C VAL A 7 -5.87 1.81 28.23
N ILE A 8 -4.70 2.37 28.57
CA ILE A 8 -4.11 3.46 27.82
C ILE A 8 -4.01 2.93 26.39
N LYS A 9 -4.95 3.30 25.50
CA LYS A 9 -4.79 3.06 24.06
C LYS A 9 -3.44 3.69 23.75
N SER A 10 -2.42 2.88 23.43
CA SER A 10 -1.14 3.35 22.92
C SER A 10 -1.36 3.89 21.50
N ARG A 11 -2.18 4.96 21.39
CA ARG A 11 -2.47 5.67 20.15
C ARG A 11 -1.16 6.32 19.72
N GLY A 12 -0.40 5.66 18.85
CA GLY A 12 0.81 6.25 18.26
C GLY A 12 2.00 5.34 18.00
N GLN A 13 1.96 4.03 18.31
CA GLN A 13 3.18 3.21 18.20
C GLN A 13 3.24 2.24 16.99
N ILE A 14 2.11 1.88 16.36
CA ILE A 14 2.12 0.90 15.25
C ILE A 14 2.21 1.58 13.88
N CYS A 15 1.48 2.67 13.68
CA CYS A 15 1.47 3.42 12.42
C CYS A 15 1.89 4.85 12.74
N LYS A 16 3.02 5.33 12.20
CA LYS A 16 3.39 6.75 12.35
C LYS A 16 2.38 7.56 11.53
N PRO A 17 1.56 8.43 12.14
CA PRO A 17 0.60 9.23 11.40
C PRO A 17 1.35 10.11 10.40
N VAL A 18 0.92 10.07 9.14
CA VAL A 18 1.37 11.03 8.15
C VAL A 18 0.71 12.36 8.46
N HIS A 19 1.48 13.32 8.98
CA HIS A 19 1.02 14.69 9.13
C HIS A 19 1.13 15.41 7.79
N LEU A 20 -0.02 15.77 7.22
CA LEU A 20 -0.08 16.69 6.10
C LEU A 20 -0.21 18.10 6.66
N ASP A 21 0.87 18.88 6.60
CA ASP A 21 0.87 20.30 6.98
C ASP A 21 0.18 21.19 5.90
N SER A 22 -0.22 20.60 4.77
CA SER A 22 -0.88 21.30 3.68
C SER A 22 -2.38 21.39 3.88
N ALA A 23 -2.95 22.56 3.59
CA ALA A 23 -4.40 22.71 3.43
C ALA A 23 -4.91 21.68 2.41
N ASN A 24 -5.87 20.86 2.83
CA ASN A 24 -6.52 19.89 1.95
C ASN A 24 -7.16 20.65 0.78
N SER A 25 -6.68 20.41 -0.43
CA SER A 25 -7.31 20.88 -1.66
C SER A 25 -8.23 19.79 -2.22
N ASP A 26 -9.32 20.18 -2.86
CA ASP A 26 -10.15 19.26 -3.60
C ASP A 26 -9.34 18.59 -4.72
N TYR A 27 -9.63 17.31 -4.96
CA TYR A 27 -8.94 16.54 -5.97
C TYR A 27 -9.47 16.84 -7.37
N GLU A 28 -8.57 17.17 -8.30
CA GLU A 28 -8.89 17.38 -9.71
C GLU A 28 -8.52 16.15 -10.56
N LEU A 29 -9.45 15.68 -11.39
CA LEU A 29 -9.18 14.63 -12.37
C LEU A 29 -8.10 15.09 -13.35
N PRO A 30 -7.03 14.29 -13.58
CA PRO A 30 -6.00 14.68 -14.51
C PRO A 30 -6.51 14.55 -15.95
N LYS A 31 -5.94 15.36 -16.84
CA LYS A 31 -6.14 15.20 -18.28
C LYS A 31 -5.31 13.99 -18.74
N PHE A 32 -5.96 12.98 -19.30
CA PHE A 32 -5.30 11.77 -19.77
C PHE A 32 -5.17 11.81 -21.30
N GLU A 33 -3.94 11.71 -21.79
CA GLU A 33 -3.69 11.50 -23.23
C GLU A 33 -3.56 10.01 -23.58
N VAL A 34 -3.16 9.18 -22.59
CA VAL A 34 -2.94 7.74 -22.75
C VAL A 34 -3.51 7.00 -21.54
N LEU A 35 -4.37 6.00 -21.80
CA LEU A 35 -4.90 5.11 -20.78
C LEU A 35 -3.83 4.11 -20.33
N ARG A 36 -3.57 4.05 -19.02
CA ARG A 36 -2.71 3.05 -18.40
C ARG A 36 -3.40 1.69 -18.43
N LYS A 37 -2.68 0.66 -18.91
CA LYS A 37 -3.18 -0.72 -18.98
C LYS A 37 -2.39 -1.57 -17.99
N MET A 38 -3.03 -1.96 -16.90
CA MET A 38 -2.44 -2.83 -15.89
C MET A 38 -2.17 -4.21 -16.48
N PRO A 39 -0.91 -4.69 -16.53
CA PRO A 39 -0.60 -6.03 -17.00
C PRO A 39 -0.89 -7.09 -15.93
N THR A 40 -1.23 -8.31 -16.35
CA THR A 40 -1.22 -9.45 -15.45
C THR A 40 0.22 -9.76 -15.03
N ALA A 41 0.52 -9.84 -13.74
CA ALA A 41 1.88 -10.03 -13.21
C ALA A 41 2.61 -11.25 -13.83
N HIS A 42 1.93 -12.38 -13.97
CA HIS A 42 2.49 -13.61 -14.55
C HIS A 42 2.81 -13.54 -16.07
N ARG A 43 2.38 -12.48 -16.77
CA ARG A 43 2.64 -12.26 -18.21
C ARG A 43 3.24 -10.88 -18.49
N ALA A 44 3.72 -10.19 -17.45
CA ALA A 44 4.36 -8.89 -17.61
C ALA A 44 5.59 -9.05 -18.53
N THR A 45 5.75 -8.12 -19.47
CA THR A 45 6.93 -8.11 -20.36
C THR A 45 8.18 -7.77 -19.54
N LYS A 46 9.36 -8.13 -20.07
CA LYS A 46 10.64 -7.76 -19.43
C LYS A 46 10.73 -6.25 -19.17
N GLU A 47 10.27 -5.42 -20.10
CA GLU A 47 10.24 -3.97 -19.93
C GLU A 47 9.33 -3.54 -18.77
N GLN A 48 8.12 -4.10 -18.67
CA GLN A 48 7.19 -3.80 -17.58
C GLN A 48 7.78 -4.19 -16.22
N VAL A 49 8.43 -5.35 -16.14
CA VAL A 49 9.10 -5.82 -14.91
C VAL A 49 10.25 -4.89 -14.53
N THR A 50 11.13 -4.55 -15.48
CA THR A 50 12.26 -3.63 -15.21
C THR A 50 11.79 -2.25 -14.75
N LYS A 51 10.72 -1.70 -15.33
CA LYS A 51 10.14 -0.44 -14.90
C LYS A 51 9.56 -0.53 -13.49
N TYR A 52 8.83 -1.62 -13.18
CA TYR A 52 8.29 -1.87 -11.86
C TYR A 52 9.39 -1.99 -10.80
N GLU A 53 10.41 -2.83 -11.04
CA GLU A 53 11.55 -2.99 -10.14
C GLU A 53 12.29 -1.67 -9.91
N LYS A 54 12.52 -0.89 -10.98
CA LYS A 54 13.15 0.43 -10.86
C LYS A 54 12.32 1.40 -10.03
N ALA A 55 11.00 1.45 -10.22
CA ALA A 55 10.12 2.33 -9.48
C ALA A 55 10.07 1.96 -7.99
N ILE A 56 10.01 0.67 -7.67
CA ILE A 56 10.08 0.18 -6.28
C ILE A 56 11.43 0.50 -5.66
N GLN A 57 12.54 0.31 -6.39
CA GLN A 57 13.86 0.65 -5.87
C GLN A 57 13.96 2.14 -5.53
N VAL A 58 13.56 3.03 -6.44
CA VAL A 58 13.60 4.47 -6.19
C VAL A 58 12.69 4.85 -5.01
N MET A 59 11.52 4.23 -4.88
CA MET A 59 10.62 4.43 -3.74
C MET A 59 11.25 4.00 -2.41
N ARG A 60 12.02 2.90 -2.39
CA ARG A 60 12.76 2.43 -1.21
C ARG A 60 13.96 3.32 -0.89
N ASP A 61 14.64 3.84 -1.91
CA ASP A 61 15.78 4.75 -1.72
C ASP A 61 15.34 6.02 -0.95
N LEU A 62 14.09 6.47 -1.15
CA LEU A 62 13.51 7.58 -0.38
C LEU A 62 13.48 7.31 1.12
N ASP A 63 13.25 6.06 1.55
CA ASP A 63 13.27 5.71 2.98
C ASP A 63 14.67 5.92 3.60
N THR A 64 15.73 5.97 2.78
CA THR A 64 17.08 6.27 3.27
C THR A 64 17.44 7.75 3.12
N SER A 65 17.01 8.40 2.03
CA SER A 65 17.37 9.78 1.75
C SER A 65 16.51 10.80 2.48
N ASP A 66 15.22 10.51 2.64
CA ASP A 66 14.25 11.36 3.33
C ASP A 66 13.12 10.52 3.93
N LEU A 67 13.26 10.21 5.21
CA LEU A 67 12.28 9.43 5.99
C LEU A 67 10.89 10.09 6.08
N GLN A 68 10.77 11.38 5.77
CA GLN A 68 9.50 12.11 5.79
C GLN A 68 8.88 12.26 4.40
N ASP A 69 9.55 11.83 3.34
CA ASP A 69 8.97 11.85 2.01
C ASP A 69 7.78 10.89 1.95
N LEU A 70 6.59 11.45 1.80
CA LEU A 70 5.34 10.69 1.81
C LEU A 70 5.24 9.70 0.65
N ARG A 71 6.07 9.85 -0.38
CA ARG A 71 6.17 8.92 -1.51
C ARG A 71 6.98 7.67 -1.19
N GLY A 72 7.76 7.68 -0.10
CA GLY A 72 8.64 6.57 0.30
C GLY A 72 7.89 5.27 0.59
N PHE A 73 8.59 4.15 0.48
CA PHE A 73 8.01 2.82 0.59
C PHE A 73 7.37 2.60 1.97
N THR A 74 8.07 2.97 3.04
CA THR A 74 7.57 2.86 4.41
C THR A 74 6.39 3.79 4.66
N GLN A 75 6.41 4.99 4.10
CA GLN A 75 5.31 5.95 4.24
C GLN A 75 4.04 5.50 3.52
N GLN A 76 4.17 4.92 2.33
CA GLN A 76 3.05 4.29 1.62
C GLN A 76 2.44 3.14 2.43
N ALA A 77 3.25 2.27 3.04
CA ALA A 77 2.75 1.23 3.96
C ALA A 77 2.06 1.82 5.21
N ASN A 78 2.60 2.91 5.77
CA ASN A 78 2.01 3.60 6.91
C ASN A 78 0.62 4.18 6.61
N PHE A 79 0.34 4.63 5.38
CA PHE A 79 -1.01 5.06 5.00
C PHE A 79 -2.02 3.93 5.16
N HIS A 80 -1.73 2.72 4.65
CA HIS A 80 -2.62 1.58 4.85
C HIS A 80 -2.78 1.25 6.33
N CYS A 81 -1.67 1.17 7.08
CA CYS A 81 -1.70 0.93 8.53
C CYS A 81 -2.63 1.92 9.27
N ALA A 82 -2.49 3.21 8.99
CA ALA A 82 -3.23 4.25 9.69
C ALA A 82 -4.76 4.15 9.53
N TYR A 83 -5.24 3.90 8.31
CA TYR A 83 -6.67 3.77 8.01
C TYR A 83 -7.29 2.43 8.43
N CYS A 84 -6.45 1.42 8.70
CA CYS A 84 -6.91 0.05 8.96
C CYS A 84 -6.75 -0.37 10.43
N ASN A 85 -5.88 0.31 11.18
CA ASN A 85 -5.54 -0.04 12.57
C ASN A 85 -5.90 1.06 13.57
N GLY A 86 -6.91 1.90 13.25
CA GLY A 86 -7.50 2.85 14.19
C GLY A 86 -6.61 4.03 14.55
N ALA A 87 -5.80 4.52 13.60
CA ALA A 87 -4.99 5.73 13.82
C ALA A 87 -5.78 7.04 13.61
N HIS A 88 -6.99 6.96 13.06
CA HIS A 88 -7.85 8.10 12.80
C HIS A 88 -9.16 7.98 13.58
N ASP A 89 -9.55 9.03 14.29
CA ASP A 89 -10.85 9.15 14.96
C ASP A 89 -11.91 9.71 14.00
N GLN A 90 -13.19 9.39 14.23
CA GLN A 90 -14.32 10.03 13.54
C GLN A 90 -14.74 11.30 14.29
N VAL A 91 -14.38 12.47 13.76
CA VAL A 91 -14.71 13.77 14.37
C VAL A 91 -16.23 13.89 14.59
N GLY A 92 -16.63 14.18 15.82
CA GLY A 92 -18.04 14.26 16.23
C GLY A 92 -18.60 12.99 16.87
N PHE A 93 -17.82 11.90 16.93
CA PHE A 93 -18.17 10.67 17.63
C PHE A 93 -17.12 10.34 18.69
N ASN A 94 -17.56 10.03 19.91
CA ASN A 94 -16.66 9.69 21.01
C ASN A 94 -16.17 8.24 20.85
N ASP A 95 -14.85 8.05 20.99
CA ASP A 95 -14.19 6.75 21.02
C ASP A 95 -14.47 5.84 19.80
N LEU A 96 -14.80 6.45 18.66
CA LEU A 96 -15.06 5.74 17.41
C LEU A 96 -13.91 5.96 16.42
N ASP A 97 -13.17 4.88 16.18
CA ASP A 97 -12.08 4.86 15.20
C ASP A 97 -12.66 4.75 13.77
N LEU A 98 -12.01 5.38 12.79
CA LEU A 98 -12.28 5.16 11.37
C LEU A 98 -11.76 3.76 10.97
N GLN A 99 -12.58 3.00 10.26
CA GLN A 99 -12.22 1.69 9.72
C GLN A 99 -12.70 1.55 8.28
N VAL A 100 -11.76 1.34 7.37
CA VAL A 100 -12.05 1.17 5.93
C VAL A 100 -12.35 -0.28 5.56
N HIS A 101 -11.97 -1.24 6.41
CA HIS A 101 -12.29 -2.66 6.25
C HIS A 101 -13.69 -3.02 6.73
N ASN A 102 -14.16 -4.19 6.30
CA ASN A 102 -15.44 -4.79 6.72
C ASN A 102 -16.67 -3.88 6.52
N SER A 103 -16.60 -2.97 5.55
CA SER A 103 -17.66 -2.04 5.19
C SER A 103 -17.67 -1.76 3.69
N TRP A 104 -18.62 -0.96 3.23
CA TRP A 104 -18.68 -0.48 1.84
C TRP A 104 -17.47 0.39 1.43
N LEU A 105 -16.64 0.82 2.39
CA LEU A 105 -15.51 1.71 2.15
C LEU A 105 -14.33 0.94 1.58
N PHE A 106 -14.33 -0.39 1.71
CA PHE A 106 -13.25 -1.27 1.31
C PHE A 106 -12.80 -1.00 -0.14
N PHE A 107 -13.70 -1.14 -1.11
CA PHE A 107 -13.35 -0.94 -2.52
C PHE A 107 -12.95 0.50 -2.87
N PRO A 108 -13.74 1.55 -2.56
CA PRO A 108 -13.37 2.90 -2.94
C PRO A 108 -12.08 3.39 -2.27
N PHE A 109 -11.82 3.02 -1.00
CA PHE A 109 -10.57 3.37 -0.33
C PHE A 109 -9.36 2.75 -1.03
N HIS A 110 -9.37 1.44 -1.26
CA HIS A 110 -8.25 0.75 -1.89
C HIS A 110 -8.04 1.17 -3.35
N MET A 111 -9.12 1.51 -4.07
CA MET A 111 -9.02 2.07 -5.42
C MET A 111 -8.28 3.41 -5.42
N TRP A 112 -8.62 4.32 -4.50
CA TRP A 112 -7.91 5.60 -4.36
C TRP A 112 -6.47 5.44 -3.87
N TYR A 113 -6.23 4.53 -2.92
CA TYR A 113 -4.89 4.21 -2.44
C TYR A 113 -3.99 3.73 -3.59
N LEU A 114 -4.44 2.73 -4.36
CA LEU A 114 -3.69 2.22 -5.51
C LEU A 114 -3.56 3.25 -6.64
N TYR A 115 -4.58 4.09 -6.84
CA TYR A 115 -4.54 5.17 -7.82
C TYR A 115 -3.37 6.14 -7.57
N PHE A 116 -3.21 6.61 -6.33
CA PHE A 116 -2.08 7.48 -5.98
C PHE A 116 -0.76 6.71 -5.97
N TYR A 117 -0.75 5.49 -5.44
CA TYR A 117 0.45 4.64 -5.40
C TYR A 117 1.03 4.41 -6.80
N GLU A 118 0.21 4.05 -7.79
CA GLU A 118 0.63 3.89 -9.19
C GLU A 118 1.21 5.18 -9.77
N ARG A 119 0.58 6.32 -9.49
CA ARG A 119 1.03 7.62 -9.99
C ARG A 119 2.34 8.07 -9.37
N ILE A 120 2.54 7.79 -8.09
CA ILE A 120 3.81 8.03 -7.40
C ILE A 120 4.92 7.22 -8.09
N LEU A 121 4.72 5.91 -8.26
CA LEU A 121 5.70 5.04 -8.93
C LEU A 121 6.05 5.54 -10.34
N GLY A 122 5.05 5.87 -11.16
CA GLY A 122 5.28 6.42 -12.49
C GLY A 122 6.07 7.74 -12.46
N LYS A 123 5.75 8.64 -11.53
CA LYS A 123 6.49 9.90 -11.35
C LYS A 123 7.94 9.68 -10.93
N LEU A 124 8.22 8.72 -10.04
CA LEU A 124 9.58 8.43 -9.56
C LEU A 124 10.54 7.99 -10.67
N ILE A 125 10.01 7.41 -11.75
CA ILE A 125 10.80 6.97 -12.92
C ILE A 125 10.53 7.79 -14.18
N ASN A 126 9.79 8.90 -14.08
CA ASN A 126 9.38 9.75 -15.20
C ASN A 126 8.64 8.99 -16.32
N ASP A 127 7.83 7.99 -15.98
CA ASP A 127 6.99 7.26 -16.93
C ASP A 127 5.51 7.61 -16.71
N PRO A 128 4.91 8.47 -17.57
CA PRO A 128 3.50 8.84 -17.44
C PRO A 128 2.55 7.66 -17.74
N THR A 129 3.04 6.64 -18.43
CA THR A 129 2.30 5.44 -18.85
C THR A 129 2.49 4.24 -17.94
N PHE A 130 3.29 4.38 -16.88
CA PHE A 130 3.50 3.33 -15.88
C PHE A 130 2.16 2.81 -15.35
N ALA A 131 2.02 1.49 -15.32
CA ALA A 131 0.85 0.81 -14.80
C ALA A 131 1.27 -0.31 -13.84
N LEU A 132 0.59 -0.41 -12.70
CA LEU A 132 0.86 -1.48 -11.74
C LEU A 132 0.48 -2.84 -12.34
N PRO A 133 1.30 -3.88 -12.14
CA PRO A 133 0.87 -5.24 -12.43
C PRO A 133 -0.19 -5.68 -11.40
N PHE A 134 -1.13 -6.52 -11.83
CA PHE A 134 -2.08 -7.16 -10.90
C PHE A 134 -1.86 -8.67 -10.85
N TRP A 135 -2.04 -9.25 -9.66
CA TRP A 135 -1.99 -10.69 -9.48
C TRP A 135 -3.32 -11.30 -9.95
N ASN A 136 -3.26 -12.02 -11.07
CA ASN A 136 -4.41 -12.61 -11.75
C ASN A 136 -4.75 -14.01 -11.19
N TRP A 137 -5.00 -14.10 -9.88
CA TRP A 137 -5.20 -15.36 -9.16
C TRP A 137 -6.56 -16.02 -9.42
N ASP A 138 -7.49 -15.32 -10.07
CA ASP A 138 -8.74 -15.85 -10.60
C ASP A 138 -8.55 -16.70 -11.87
N ASN A 139 -7.38 -16.60 -12.51
CA ASN A 139 -7.02 -17.43 -13.65
C ASN A 139 -6.05 -18.55 -13.25
N PRO A 140 -6.24 -19.81 -13.70
CA PRO A 140 -5.37 -20.92 -13.36
C PRO A 140 -3.87 -20.67 -13.59
N LYS A 141 -3.50 -19.92 -14.63
CA LYS A 141 -2.09 -19.59 -14.93
C LYS A 141 -1.50 -18.50 -14.05
N GLY A 142 -2.34 -17.75 -13.34
CA GLY A 142 -1.93 -16.68 -12.43
C GLY A 142 -2.16 -17.00 -10.96
N MET A 143 -2.60 -18.21 -10.60
CA MET A 143 -2.86 -18.62 -9.21
C MET A 143 -1.60 -18.70 -8.34
N ILE A 144 -0.46 -19.04 -8.93
CA ILE A 144 0.82 -19.10 -8.21
C ILE A 144 1.38 -17.69 -8.00
N LEU A 145 2.21 -17.53 -6.95
CA LEU A 145 2.97 -16.30 -6.73
C LEU A 145 3.72 -15.94 -8.03
N PRO A 146 3.45 -14.77 -8.65
CA PRO A 146 4.12 -14.39 -9.87
C PRO A 146 5.64 -14.34 -9.67
N PRO A 147 6.46 -14.93 -10.56
CA PRO A 147 7.92 -14.98 -10.38
C PRO A 147 8.60 -13.62 -10.25
N ILE A 148 7.97 -12.56 -10.77
CA ILE A 148 8.43 -11.18 -10.61
C ILE A 148 8.47 -10.74 -9.14
N PHE A 149 7.73 -11.45 -8.27
CA PHE A 149 7.67 -11.23 -6.83
C PHE A 149 8.50 -12.24 -6.02
N ASP A 150 9.24 -13.13 -6.67
CA ASP A 150 10.10 -14.14 -6.02
C ASP A 150 11.58 -13.87 -6.33
N ASN A 151 11.98 -12.59 -6.27
CA ASN A 151 13.35 -12.15 -6.43
C ASN A 151 13.93 -11.65 -5.09
N PRO A 152 14.86 -12.39 -4.46
CA PRO A 152 15.40 -12.04 -3.15
C PRO A 152 16.17 -10.71 -3.15
N ALA A 153 16.66 -10.24 -4.30
CA ALA A 153 17.37 -8.97 -4.41
C ALA A 153 16.48 -7.73 -4.25
N HIS A 154 15.17 -7.85 -4.49
CA HIS A 154 14.24 -6.72 -4.48
C HIS A 154 13.12 -6.86 -3.44
N LEU A 155 12.98 -8.04 -2.83
CA LEU A 155 11.79 -8.44 -2.07
C LEU A 155 12.11 -9.17 -0.77
N TYR A 156 13.16 -8.74 -0.07
CA TYR A 156 13.45 -9.18 1.30
C TYR A 156 12.23 -9.05 2.26
N THR A 157 11.16 -8.35 1.85
CA THR A 157 9.88 -8.24 2.56
C THR A 157 8.85 -9.31 2.22
N MET A 158 8.76 -9.84 0.98
CA MET A 158 7.74 -10.88 0.67
C MET A 158 8.10 -12.23 1.30
N GLN A 159 9.38 -12.63 1.29
CA GLN A 159 9.79 -13.91 1.86
C GLN A 159 9.64 -13.94 3.39
N SER A 160 9.90 -12.81 4.07
CA SER A 160 9.73 -12.70 5.53
C SER A 160 8.27 -12.66 5.96
N GLU A 161 7.37 -12.13 5.13
CA GLU A 161 5.91 -12.14 5.36
C GLU A 161 5.24 -13.48 4.95
N ILE A 162 5.78 -14.20 3.95
CA ILE A 162 5.29 -15.54 3.57
C ILE A 162 5.71 -16.61 4.60
N GLN A 163 6.89 -16.47 5.22
CA GLN A 163 7.30 -17.38 6.31
C GLN A 163 6.40 -17.25 7.55
N THR A 164 5.84 -16.08 7.83
CA THR A 164 4.86 -15.91 8.92
C THR A 164 3.48 -16.47 8.58
N ILE A 165 3.06 -16.44 7.31
CA ILE A 165 1.77 -17.04 6.89
C ILE A 165 1.84 -18.58 6.86
N THR A 166 2.98 -19.15 6.49
CA THR A 166 3.17 -20.62 6.42
C THR A 166 3.41 -21.29 7.77
N THR A 167 3.58 -20.51 8.84
CA THR A 167 3.77 -21.01 10.22
C THR A 167 2.54 -20.86 11.12
N LEU A 168 1.47 -20.22 10.63
CA LEU A 168 0.16 -20.28 11.27
C LEU A 168 -0.45 -21.67 11.03
N PRO A 169 -0.72 -22.48 12.07
CA PRO A 169 -1.45 -23.72 11.88
C PRO A 169 -2.82 -23.36 11.29
N LEU A 170 -3.16 -24.01 10.17
CA LEU A 170 -4.52 -24.05 9.64
C LEU A 170 -5.44 -24.55 10.76
N LEU A 171 -6.11 -23.63 11.45
CA LEU A 171 -7.29 -23.93 12.24
C LEU A 171 -8.45 -24.05 11.26
N ILE A 172 -8.63 -25.28 10.78
CA ILE A 172 -9.93 -25.83 10.40
C ILE A 172 -10.43 -26.59 11.64
#